data_AF-A0AAU9STE3-F1
#
_entry.id   AF-A0AAU9STE3-F1
#
_cell.length_a   1.000
_cell.length_b   1.000
_cell.length_c   1.000
_cell.angle_alpha   90.00
_cell.angle_beta   90.00
_cell.angle_gamma   90.00
#
_symmetry.space_group_name_H-M   'P 1'
#
loop_
_entity.id
_entity.type
_entity.pdbx_description
1 polymer ?
#
loop_
_entity_poly.entity_id
_entity_poly.type
_entity_poly.pdbx_seq_one_letter_code
_entity_poly.pdbx_strand_id
1 'polypeptide(L)'
;MNFIKTYVSIFLVLVLTISFSNYIILAKPAMRITDYKCIEPCATFYGNRKCYNDCISHHYDGGQCDGTEGGKPPQCCCYNYTDNMSPYN
;
A
#
# COMPACT_ATOMS: atom_id res chain seq x y z
N MET A 1 29.41 26.48 -28.98
CA MET A 1 28.04 25.93 -28.80
C MET A 1 28.00 24.41 -28.53
N ASN A 2 29.12 23.72 -28.26
CA ASN A 2 29.09 22.29 -27.92
C ASN A 2 29.00 22.04 -26.41
N PHE A 3 29.70 22.84 -25.60
CA PHE A 3 29.69 22.73 -24.13
C PHE A 3 28.29 22.88 -23.52
N ILE A 4 27.50 23.85 -24.00
CA ILE A 4 26.13 24.09 -23.52
C ILE A 4 25.26 22.86 -23.81
N LYS A 5 25.43 22.23 -24.99
CA LYS A 5 24.65 21.06 -25.40
C LYS A 5 24.97 19.83 -24.54
N THR A 6 26.25 19.62 -24.21
CA THR A 6 26.69 18.55 -23.30
C THR A 6 26.16 18.78 -21.88
N TYR A 7 26.22 20.02 -21.39
CA TYR A 7 25.74 20.35 -20.05
C TYR A 7 24.24 20.13 -19.89
N VAL A 8 23.44 20.59 -20.86
CA VAL A 8 21.98 20.38 -20.88
C VAL A 8 21.64 18.88 -20.93
N SER A 9 22.37 18.09 -21.72
CA SER A 9 22.15 16.64 -21.79
C SER A 9 22.43 15.95 -20.46
N ILE A 10 23.54 16.28 -19.79
CA ILE A 10 23.89 15.69 -18.48
C ILE A 10 22.84 16.07 -17.43
N PHE A 11 22.43 17.33 -17.43
CA PHE A 11 21.42 17.84 -16.50
C PHE A 11 20.08 17.12 -16.67
N LEU A 12 19.65 16.92 -17.91
CA LEU A 12 18.39 16.24 -18.23
C LEU A 12 18.40 14.76 -17.81
N VAL A 13 19.52 14.06 -18.02
CA VAL A 13 19.69 12.67 -17.57
C VAL A 13 19.60 12.58 -16.05
N LEU A 14 20.27 13.48 -15.31
CA LEU A 14 20.22 13.51 -13.85
C LEU A 14 18.79 13.71 -13.32
N VAL A 15 18.05 14.68 -13.87
CA VAL A 15 16.67 14.95 -13.46
C VAL A 15 15.76 13.75 -13.73
N LEU A 16 15.86 13.14 -14.92
CA LEU A 16 15.09 11.93 -15.25
C LEU A 16 15.39 10.78 -14.29
N THR A 17 16.66 10.55 -13.99
CA THR A 17 17.09 9.43 -13.12
C THR A 17 16.55 9.60 -11.70
N ILE A 18 16.57 10.82 -11.16
CA ILE A 18 16.00 11.12 -9.84
C ILE A 18 14.47 10.96 -9.88
N SER A 19 13.78 11.43 -10.93
CA SER A 19 12.34 11.21 -11.09
C SER A 19 11.99 9.73 -11.10
N PHE A 20 12.62 8.91 -11.95
CA PHE A 20 12.35 7.46 -12.02
C PHE A 20 12.65 6.72 -10.72
N SER A 21 13.67 7.14 -9.97
CA SER A 21 14.00 6.54 -8.66
C SER A 21 12.93 6.84 -7.60
N ASN A 22 12.21 7.95 -7.73
CA ASN A 22 11.10 8.32 -6.85
C ASN A 22 9.74 7.73 -7.29
N TYR A 23 9.66 7.04 -8.44
CA TYR A 23 8.43 6.38 -8.90
C TYR A 23 8.22 4.98 -8.31
N ILE A 24 9.10 4.48 -7.44
CA ILE A 24 8.74 3.39 -6.52
C ILE A 24 7.92 3.98 -5.34
N ILE A 25 6.90 4.76 -5.69
CA ILE A 25 5.78 4.97 -4.78
C ILE A 25 5.15 3.59 -4.69
N LEU A 26 5.19 3.04 -3.48
CA LEU A 26 4.56 1.81 -3.05
C LEU A 26 3.09 1.80 -3.49
N ALA A 27 2.84 1.45 -4.75
CA ALA A 27 1.51 1.23 -5.26
C ALA A 27 1.02 -0.03 -4.57
N LYS A 28 0.35 0.14 -3.42
CA LYS A 28 -0.52 -0.89 -2.87
C LYS A 28 -1.36 -1.36 -4.06
N PRO A 29 -1.27 -2.63 -4.47
CA PRO A 29 -2.09 -3.10 -5.56
C PRO A 29 -3.52 -2.72 -5.23
N ALA A 30 -4.22 -2.10 -6.18
CA ALA A 30 -5.65 -1.89 -6.09
C ALA A 30 -6.32 -3.26 -6.20
N MET A 31 -6.14 -4.10 -5.17
CA MET A 31 -6.95 -5.27 -4.93
C MET A 31 -8.37 -4.77 -4.91
N ARG A 32 -9.20 -5.34 -5.78
CA ARG A 32 -10.64 -5.11 -5.74
C ARG A 32 -11.17 -5.82 -4.50
N ILE A 33 -10.95 -5.21 -3.35
CA ILE A 33 -11.50 -5.63 -2.07
C ILE A 33 -12.99 -5.30 -2.16
N THR A 34 -13.80 -6.30 -2.50
CA THR A 34 -15.26 -6.15 -2.55
C THR A 34 -15.85 -6.06 -1.15
N ASP A 35 -15.20 -6.70 -0.16
CA ASP A 35 -15.65 -6.73 1.23
C ASP A 35 -14.57 -6.15 2.15
N TYR A 36 -14.46 -4.83 2.15
CA TYR A 36 -13.59 -4.09 3.08
C TYR A 36 -14.39 -3.68 4.30
N LYS A 37 -14.14 -4.30 5.46
CA LYS A 37 -14.88 -4.02 6.70
C LYS A 37 -13.95 -3.76 7.87
N CYS A 38 -14.09 -2.60 8.52
CA CYS A 38 -13.33 -2.25 9.71
C CYS A 38 -14.09 -2.65 10.98
N ILE A 39 -13.43 -3.38 11.88
CA ILE A 39 -14.07 -4.05 13.02
C ILE A 39 -13.69 -3.46 14.38
N GLU A 40 -12.45 -2.99 14.57
CA GLU A 40 -12.00 -2.41 15.83
C GLU A 40 -10.79 -1.46 15.65
N PRO A 41 -10.49 -0.58 16.62
CA PRO A 41 -9.24 0.18 16.64
C PRO A 41 -8.02 -0.74 16.81
N CYS A 42 -6.93 -0.42 16.13
CA CYS A 42 -5.71 -1.18 16.23
C CYS A 42 -4.93 -0.91 17.52
N ALA A 43 -4.42 -1.98 18.12
CA ALA A 43 -3.48 -1.90 19.23
C ALA A 43 -2.13 -1.32 18.78
N THR A 44 -1.52 -0.49 19.63
CA THR A 44 -0.30 0.27 19.32
C THR A 44 0.95 -0.60 19.08
N PHE A 45 1.03 -1.79 19.68
CA PHE A 45 2.23 -2.65 19.63
C PHE A 45 2.17 -3.78 18.59
N TYR A 46 0.98 -4.35 18.35
CA TYR A 46 0.81 -5.53 17.49
C TYR A 46 -0.34 -5.39 16.49
N GLY A 47 -0.82 -4.15 16.27
CA GLY A 47 -2.05 -3.83 15.55
C GLY A 47 -2.26 -4.66 14.29
N ASN A 48 -1.30 -4.66 13.36
CA ASN A 48 -1.44 -5.40 12.09
C ASN A 48 -1.49 -6.92 12.27
N ARG A 49 -0.60 -7.50 13.08
CA ARG A 49 -0.54 -8.96 13.27
C ARG A 49 -1.79 -9.47 13.98
N LYS A 50 -2.21 -8.75 15.03
CA LYS A 50 -3.46 -9.04 15.73
C LYS A 50 -4.65 -8.89 14.78
N CYS A 51 -4.74 -7.75 14.08
CA CYS A 51 -5.80 -7.49 13.11
C CYS A 51 -5.92 -8.58 12.05
N TYR A 52 -4.79 -9.03 11.48
CA TYR A 52 -4.77 -10.12 10.52
C TYR A 52 -5.38 -11.40 11.11
N ASN A 53 -4.92 -11.82 12.29
CA ASN A 53 -5.42 -13.02 12.96
C ASN A 53 -6.90 -12.91 13.32
N ASP A 54 -7.35 -11.74 13.79
CA ASP A 54 -8.75 -11.50 14.14
C ASP A 54 -9.63 -11.56 12.90
N CYS A 55 -9.22 -10.93 11.79
CA CYS A 55 -9.93 -11.03 10.51
C CYS A 55 -10.00 -12.47 9.99
N ILE A 56 -8.92 -13.24 10.07
CA ILE A 56 -8.93 -14.68 9.74
C ILE A 56 -9.92 -15.45 10.64
N SER A 57 -9.96 -15.14 11.94
CA SER A 57 -10.91 -15.76 12.88
C SER A 57 -12.37 -15.43 12.57
N HIS A 58 -12.61 -14.30 11.90
CA HIS A 58 -13.91 -13.85 11.42
C HIS A 58 -14.23 -14.30 9.98
N HIS A 59 -13.47 -15.23 9.42
CA HIS A 59 -13.63 -15.78 8.06
C HIS A 59 -13.35 -14.78 6.93
N TYR A 60 -12.46 -13.81 7.17
CA TYR A 60 -11.87 -13.00 6.11
C TYR A 60 -10.53 -13.57 5.65
N ASP A 61 -10.06 -13.21 4.45
CA ASP A 61 -8.73 -13.63 3.95
C ASP A 61 -7.55 -12.93 4.64
N GLY A 62 -7.82 -11.78 5.26
CA GLY A 62 -6.83 -11.06 6.04
C GLY A 62 -7.34 -9.72 6.53
N GLY A 63 -6.43 -8.97 7.17
CA GLY A 63 -6.72 -7.64 7.65
C GLY A 63 -5.45 -6.81 7.88
N GLN A 64 -5.62 -5.50 7.85
CA GLN A 64 -4.57 -4.54 8.18
C GLN A 64 -5.13 -3.36 8.96
N CYS A 65 -4.29 -2.74 9.76
CA CYS A 65 -4.53 -1.44 10.35
C CYS A 65 -4.38 -0.38 9.28
N ASP A 66 -5.50 0.22 8.88
CA ASP A 66 -5.49 1.34 7.97
C ASP A 66 -5.68 2.65 8.72
N GLY A 67 -4.96 3.67 8.27
CA GLY A 67 -5.05 5.00 8.85
C GLY A 67 -6.37 5.62 8.46
N THR A 68 -7.18 6.02 9.44
CA THR A 68 -8.37 6.84 9.19
C THR A 68 -7.97 8.31 9.06
N GLU A 69 -8.45 8.98 8.01
CA GLU A 69 -8.26 10.44 7.87
C GLU A 69 -8.83 11.20 9.08
N GLY A 70 -8.17 12.28 9.48
CA GLY A 70 -8.61 13.15 10.57
C GLY A 70 -8.08 12.81 11.97
N GLY A 71 -6.92 12.13 12.08
CA GLY A 71 -6.22 11.93 13.36
C GLY A 71 -6.85 10.90 14.30
N LYS A 72 -7.79 10.10 13.79
CA LYS A 72 -8.39 8.97 14.50
C LYS A 72 -7.39 7.81 14.60
N PRO A 73 -7.47 6.99 15.67
CA PRO A 73 -6.62 5.82 15.79
C PRO A 73 -6.85 4.88 14.59
N PRO A 74 -5.79 4.26 14.04
CA PRO A 74 -5.93 3.36 12.89
C PRO A 74 -6.91 2.25 13.21
N GLN A 75 -7.74 1.88 12.25
CA GLN A 75 -8.73 0.81 12.41
C GLN A 75 -8.26 -0.46 11.74
N CYS A 76 -8.53 -1.59 12.37
CA CYS A 76 -8.36 -2.91 11.79
C CYS A 76 -9.45 -3.13 10.75
N CYS A 77 -9.04 -3.26 9.50
CA CYS A 77 -9.92 -3.46 8.37
C CYS A 77 -9.61 -4.79 7.69
N CYS A 78 -10.62 -5.65 7.66
CA CYS A 78 -10.60 -6.96 7.04
C CYS A 78 -10.94 -6.87 5.55
N TYR A 79 -10.38 -7.78 4.77
CA TYR A 79 -10.61 -7.88 3.34
C TYR A 79 -10.82 -9.34 2.91
N ASN A 80 -11.63 -9.53 1.87
CA ASN A 80 -11.67 -10.75 1.07
C ASN A 80 -11.14 -10.49 -0.33
N TYR A 81 -10.37 -11.42 -0.85
CA TYR A 81 -10.05 -11.54 -2.26
C TYR A 81 -11.26 -12.12 -2.98
N THR A 82 -11.66 -11.51 -4.09
CA THR A 82 -12.65 -12.15 -4.96
C THR A 82 -11.98 -13.33 -5.67
N ASP A 83 -12.69 -14.47 -5.74
CA ASP A 83 -12.27 -15.80 -6.22
C ASP A 83 -11.48 -15.86 -7.55
N ASN A 84 -11.45 -14.80 -8.35
CA ASN A 84 -10.69 -14.77 -9.61
C ASN A 84 -9.17 -14.57 -9.43
N MET A 85 -8.67 -14.46 -8.19
CA MET A 85 -7.25 -14.27 -7.88
C MET A 85 -6.79 -15.07 -6.65
N SER A 86 -7.43 -16.20 -6.35
CA SER A 86 -6.83 -17.17 -5.44
C SER A 86 -5.55 -17.71 -6.09
N PRO A 87 -4.36 -17.63 -5.46
CA PRO A 87 -3.14 -18.23 -5.99
C PRO A 87 -3.15 -19.78 -5.93
N TYR A 88 -4.30 -20.38 -5.60
CA TYR A 88 -4.50 -21.82 -5.43
C TYR A 88 -5.59 -22.43 -6.34
N ASN A 89 -5.91 -21.81 -7.49
CA ASN A 89 -6.65 -22.48 -8.57
C ASN A 89 -5.91 -22.38 -9.90
#